data_AF-A0A7J9Q5Y7-F1
#
_entry.id   AF-A0A7J9Q5Y7-F1
#
_cell.length_a   1.000
_cell.length_b   1.000
_cell.length_c   1.000
_cell.angle_alpha   90.00
_cell.angle_beta   90.00
_cell.angle_gamma   90.00
#
_symmetry.space_group_name_H-M   'P 1'
#
loop_
_entity.id
_entity.type
_entity.pdbx_description
1 polymer ?
#
loop_
_entity_poly.entity_id
_entity_poly.type
_entity_poly.pdbx_seq_one_letter_code
_entity_poly.pdbx_strand_id
1 'polypeptide(L)'
;MVKIHSYSIDKKVYNLKCEVPPEELKSFRSYRGLEKLPVIDIINLNGKDYPMGYKVVTEDLKSLGLRRNSNIIAYSINEWCYLPKNKIKEGPDDWGGIWVARTLSNAKTLKKYYEKNHLKSARVFKAALDEILHFNSYRIKTNSIMMFEEIKW
;
A
#
# COMPACT_ATOMS: atom_id res chain seq x y z
N MET A 1 -14.41 18.84 3.52
CA MET A 1 -14.06 17.40 3.52
C MET A 1 -12.58 17.32 3.17
N VAL A 2 -11.73 16.85 4.08
CA VAL A 2 -10.28 16.81 3.86
C VAL A 2 -9.97 15.69 2.86
N LYS A 3 -9.32 16.01 1.74
CA LYS A 3 -8.94 15.03 0.71
C LYS A 3 -7.43 14.79 0.74
N ILE A 4 -7.03 13.57 0.37
CA ILE A 4 -5.62 13.24 0.15
C ILE A 4 -5.30 13.52 -1.30
N HIS A 5 -4.28 14.35 -1.53
CA HIS A 5 -3.77 14.65 -2.84
C HIS A 5 -2.39 14.06 -3.00
N SER A 6 -2.21 13.29 -4.07
CA SER A 6 -0.96 12.59 -4.40
C SER A 6 -0.31 13.27 -5.59
N TYR A 7 0.98 13.55 -5.53
CA TYR A 7 1.74 14.08 -6.66
C TYR A 7 3.11 13.41 -6.77
N SER A 8 3.56 13.21 -8.00
CA SER A 8 4.80 12.49 -8.31
C SER A 8 5.93 13.48 -8.60
N ILE A 9 7.04 13.38 -7.86
CA ILE A 9 8.27 14.13 -8.10
C ILE A 9 9.44 13.15 -7.93
N ASP A 10 10.38 13.10 -8.88
CA ASP A 10 11.61 12.29 -8.79
C ASP A 10 11.40 10.82 -8.34
N LYS A 11 10.41 10.14 -8.94
CA LYS A 11 10.01 8.75 -8.63
C LYS A 11 9.47 8.52 -7.21
N LYS A 12 8.98 9.58 -6.56
CA LYS A 12 8.34 9.53 -5.24
C LYS A 12 6.94 10.14 -5.32
N VAL A 13 5.98 9.49 -4.68
CA VAL A 13 4.66 10.07 -4.43
C VAL A 13 4.71 10.82 -3.11
N TYR A 14 4.52 12.13 -3.20
CA TYR A 14 4.27 12.98 -2.06
C TYR A 14 2.77 13.11 -1.87
N ASN A 15 2.36 12.94 -0.62
CA ASN A 15 0.95 12.94 -0.27
C ASN A 15 0.68 14.06 0.72
N LEU A 16 -0.37 14.81 0.44
CA LEU A 16 -0.82 15.91 1.29
C LEU A 16 -2.26 15.71 1.67
N LYS A 17 -2.52 15.96 2.95
CA LYS A 17 -3.86 16.06 3.47
C LYS A 17 -4.24 17.55 3.50
N CYS A 18 -5.12 17.98 2.61
CA CYS A 18 -5.58 19.38 2.58
C CYS A 18 -7.08 19.49 2.31
N GLU A 19 -7.66 20.63 2.72
CA GLU A 19 -9.08 20.94 2.52
C GLU A 19 -9.38 21.53 1.14
N VAL A 20 -8.34 22.05 0.48
CA VAL A 20 -8.41 22.80 -0.78
C VAL A 20 -7.77 21.98 -1.91
N PRO A 21 -8.31 21.98 -3.14
CA PRO A 21 -7.73 21.23 -4.26
C PRO A 21 -6.29 21.67 -4.62
N PRO A 22 -5.45 20.77 -5.16
CA PRO A 22 -4.04 21.07 -5.47
C PRO A 22 -3.85 22.16 -6.51
N GLU A 23 -4.81 22.30 -7.42
CA GLU A 23 -4.81 23.31 -8.48
C GLU A 23 -4.87 24.74 -7.92
N GLU A 24 -5.37 24.88 -6.69
CA GLU A 24 -5.46 26.16 -5.97
C GLU A 24 -4.23 26.43 -5.07
N LEU A 25 -3.30 25.47 -4.95
CA LEU A 25 -2.08 25.63 -4.15
C LEU A 25 -1.03 26.46 -4.92
N LYS A 26 -1.00 27.78 -4.68
CA LYS A 26 0.02 28.70 -5.23
C LYS A 26 1.47 28.29 -4.92
N SER A 27 1.73 27.64 -3.77
CA SER A 27 3.01 27.01 -3.47
C SER A 27 2.89 26.00 -2.31
N PHE A 28 3.60 24.88 -2.40
CA PHE A 28 3.69 23.88 -1.31
C PHE A 28 4.31 24.42 -0.02
N ARG A 29 5.03 25.54 -0.08
CA ARG A 29 5.72 26.13 1.08
C ARG A 29 4.85 27.11 1.87
N SER A 30 3.77 27.62 1.29
CA SER A 30 3.02 28.76 1.85
C SER A 30 1.84 28.38 2.74
N TYR A 31 1.41 27.11 2.78
CA TYR A 31 0.24 26.69 3.56
C TYR A 31 0.62 26.10 4.94
N ARG A 32 0.19 26.77 6.02
CA ARG A 32 0.38 26.35 7.42
C ARG A 32 -0.44 25.12 7.85
N GLY A 33 -1.22 24.51 6.95
CA GLY A 33 -2.07 23.34 7.22
C GLY A 33 -1.66 22.06 6.50
N LEU A 34 -0.51 22.05 5.81
CA LEU A 34 -0.05 20.87 5.05
C LEU A 34 0.57 19.83 5.99
N GLU A 35 -0.20 18.79 6.32
CA GLU A 35 0.34 17.61 6.97
C GLU A 35 1.15 16.81 5.93
N LYS A 36 2.48 16.77 6.09
CA LYS A 36 3.37 15.94 5.25
C LYS A 36 3.12 14.48 5.59
N LEU A 37 2.40 13.80 4.72
CA LEU A 37 2.18 12.37 4.88
C LEU A 37 3.42 11.59 4.41
N PRO A 38 3.58 10.32 4.85
CA PRO A 38 4.67 9.48 4.41
C PRO A 38 4.78 9.39 2.88
N VAL A 39 6.01 9.47 2.38
CA VAL A 39 6.31 9.24 0.97
C VAL A 39 6.09 7.77 0.63
N ILE A 40 5.53 7.54 -0.57
CA ILE A 40 5.35 6.22 -1.17
C ILE A 40 6.26 6.14 -2.41
N ASP A 41 7.01 5.04 -2.52
CA ASP A 41 7.90 4.82 -3.66
C ASP A 41 7.10 4.52 -4.93
N ILE A 42 7.69 4.73 -6.11
CA ILE A 42 7.07 4.46 -7.41
C ILE A 42 7.84 3.38 -8.14
N ILE A 43 7.12 2.56 -8.92
CA ILE A 43 7.69 1.64 -9.90
C ILE A 43 7.12 1.95 -11.29
N ASN A 44 7.96 1.93 -12.31
CA ASN A 44 7.53 2.00 -13.71
C ASN A 44 7.33 0.58 -14.24
N LEU A 45 6.11 0.27 -14.69
CA LEU A 45 5.76 -1.00 -15.32
C LEU A 45 5.12 -0.70 -16.68
N ASN A 46 5.75 -1.20 -17.74
CA ASN A 46 5.31 -1.03 -19.13
C ASN A 46 5.06 0.45 -19.50
N GLY A 47 5.94 1.35 -19.06
CA GLY A 47 5.84 2.78 -19.35
C GLY A 47 4.84 3.55 -18.49
N LYS A 48 4.16 2.89 -17.53
CA LYS A 48 3.27 3.55 -16.57
C LYS A 48 3.82 3.47 -15.15
N ASP A 49 3.77 4.60 -14.46
CA ASP A 49 4.18 4.72 -13.05
C ASP A 49 3.04 4.29 -12.12
N TYR A 50 3.38 3.47 -11.13
CA TYR A 50 2.49 2.99 -10.08
C TYR A 50 3.12 3.21 -8.71
N PRO A 51 2.34 3.59 -7.68
CA PRO A 51 2.80 3.47 -6.31
C PRO A 51 3.26 2.05 -6.01
N MET A 52 4.27 1.91 -5.16
CA MET A 52 4.87 0.62 -4.81
C MET A 52 4.77 0.37 -3.30
N GLY A 53 4.52 -0.89 -2.95
CA GLY A 53 4.65 -1.39 -1.59
C GLY A 53 5.23 -2.80 -1.56
N TYR A 54 5.18 -3.41 -0.38
CA TYR A 54 5.67 -4.76 -0.13
C TYR A 54 4.55 -5.63 0.39
N LYS A 55 4.11 -6.60 -0.40
CA LYS A 55 3.10 -7.55 0.02
C LYS A 55 3.77 -8.74 0.72
N VAL A 56 3.30 -9.03 1.93
CA VAL A 56 3.67 -10.25 2.66
C VAL A 56 2.52 -11.24 2.55
N VAL A 57 2.84 -12.45 2.12
CA VAL A 57 1.89 -13.54 1.87
C VAL A 57 2.37 -14.82 2.51
N THR A 58 1.46 -15.76 2.71
CA THR A 58 1.79 -17.15 3.06
C THR A 58 2.50 -17.85 1.89
N GLU A 59 3.08 -19.02 2.12
CA GLU A 59 3.76 -19.79 1.06
C GLU A 59 2.85 -20.12 -0.12
N ASP A 60 1.57 -20.38 0.14
CA ASP A 60 0.52 -20.61 -0.86
C ASP A 60 -0.08 -19.32 -1.45
N LEU A 61 0.66 -18.21 -1.36
CA LEU A 61 0.33 -16.90 -1.94
C LEU A 61 -1.02 -16.34 -1.46
N LYS A 62 -1.37 -16.53 -0.20
CA LYS A 62 -2.56 -15.95 0.41
C LYS A 62 -2.22 -14.82 1.38
N SER A 63 -3.22 -13.97 1.63
CA SER A 63 -3.14 -12.99 2.70
C SER A 63 -2.94 -13.66 4.06
N LEU A 64 -2.13 -13.02 4.93
CA LEU A 64 -1.77 -13.56 6.24
C LEU A 64 -2.95 -13.71 7.23
N GLY A 65 -4.11 -13.11 6.96
CA GLY A 65 -5.28 -13.20 7.85
C GLY A 65 -5.13 -12.50 9.22
N LEU A 66 -4.23 -11.52 9.33
CA LEU A 66 -3.95 -10.82 10.59
C LEU A 66 -5.09 -9.87 11.01
N ARG A 67 -5.12 -9.53 12.31
CA ARG A 67 -6.03 -8.54 12.92
C ARG A 67 -7.52 -8.78 12.64
N ARG A 68 -7.95 -10.05 12.64
CA ARG A 68 -9.35 -10.46 12.39
C ARG A 68 -9.85 -10.05 10.99
N ASN A 69 -8.95 -9.77 10.05
CA ASN A 69 -9.35 -9.58 8.66
C ASN A 69 -9.71 -10.95 8.06
N SER A 70 -11.01 -11.23 7.95
CA SER A 70 -11.54 -12.47 7.37
C SER A 70 -11.38 -12.56 5.86
N ASN A 71 -10.92 -11.50 5.19
CA ASN A 71 -10.73 -11.48 3.75
C ASN A 71 -9.40 -12.16 3.37
N ILE A 72 -9.41 -13.49 3.30
CA ILE A 72 -8.29 -14.27 2.79
C ILE A 72 -8.29 -14.19 1.27
N ILE A 73 -7.41 -13.35 0.73
CA ILE A 73 -7.23 -13.16 -0.71
C ILE A 73 -6.09 -14.07 -1.17
N ALA A 74 -6.32 -14.86 -2.22
CA ALA A 74 -5.28 -15.55 -2.96
C ALA A 74 -4.74 -14.66 -4.08
N TYR A 75 -3.44 -14.72 -4.31
CA TYR A 75 -2.75 -13.87 -5.27
C TYR A 75 -2.04 -14.70 -6.34
N SER A 76 -2.00 -14.16 -7.55
CA SER A 76 -1.11 -14.58 -8.61
C SER A 76 0.10 -13.64 -8.67
N ILE A 77 1.21 -14.13 -9.24
CA ILE A 77 2.40 -13.32 -9.53
C ILE A 77 2.28 -12.79 -10.97
N ASN A 78 2.67 -11.53 -11.18
CA ASN A 78 2.60 -10.80 -12.46
C ASN A 78 1.17 -10.58 -13.00
N GLU A 79 0.16 -10.69 -12.15
CA GLU A 79 -1.23 -10.40 -12.48
C GLU A 79 -1.82 -9.42 -11.47
N TRP A 80 -2.73 -8.57 -11.94
CA TRP A 80 -3.47 -7.67 -11.08
C TRP A 80 -4.55 -8.43 -10.31
N CYS A 81 -4.49 -8.33 -8.99
CA CYS A 81 -5.53 -8.80 -8.08
C CYS A 81 -6.44 -7.63 -7.69
N TYR A 82 -7.59 -7.52 -8.34
CA TYR A 82 -8.61 -6.51 -8.05
C TYR A 82 -9.61 -7.01 -7.02
N LEU A 83 -9.89 -6.20 -6.00
CA LEU A 83 -11.01 -6.47 -5.11
C LEU A 83 -12.33 -6.00 -5.71
N PRO A 84 -13.43 -6.76 -5.52
CA PRO A 84 -14.77 -6.28 -5.80
C PRO A 84 -15.10 -4.99 -5.02
N LYS A 85 -15.88 -4.08 -5.61
CA LYS A 85 -16.23 -2.78 -4.98
C LYS A 85 -16.83 -2.92 -3.57
N ASN A 86 -17.63 -3.95 -3.32
CA ASN A 86 -18.22 -4.22 -2.00
C ASN A 86 -17.21 -4.71 -0.93
N LYS A 87 -15.97 -5.01 -1.33
CA LYS A 87 -14.84 -5.35 -0.45
C LYS A 87 -13.86 -4.18 -0.29
N ILE A 88 -14.18 -3.01 -0.84
CA ILE A 88 -13.37 -1.79 -0.74
C ILE A 88 -14.00 -0.87 0.31
N LYS A 89 -13.18 -0.44 1.27
CA LYS A 89 -13.56 0.56 2.27
C LYS A 89 -12.39 1.50 2.49
N GLU A 90 -12.60 2.79 2.29
CA GLU A 90 -11.60 3.81 2.57
C GLU A 90 -11.34 3.99 4.07
N GLY A 91 -10.21 4.60 4.40
CA GLY A 91 -9.85 4.93 5.78
C GLY A 91 -9.03 3.87 6.53
N PRO A 92 -8.77 4.11 7.83
CA PRO A 92 -7.76 3.39 8.61
C PRO A 92 -8.21 1.99 9.08
N ASP A 93 -9.51 1.69 8.97
CA ASP A 93 -10.10 0.43 9.43
C ASP A 93 -9.40 -0.78 8.78
N ASP A 94 -9.15 -1.81 9.59
CA ASP A 94 -8.50 -3.05 9.15
C ASP A 94 -9.31 -3.83 8.09
N TRP A 95 -10.63 -3.62 8.03
CA TRP A 95 -11.53 -4.26 7.07
C TRP A 95 -11.58 -3.54 5.71
N GLY A 96 -11.74 -4.35 4.66
CA GLY A 96 -11.80 -3.89 3.27
C GLY A 96 -10.42 -3.54 2.70
N GLY A 97 -10.32 -3.50 1.37
CA GLY A 97 -9.08 -3.22 0.67
C GLY A 97 -7.98 -4.29 0.85
N ILE A 98 -6.85 -4.04 0.19
CA ILE A 98 -5.63 -4.84 0.30
C ILE A 98 -4.60 -4.03 1.07
N TRP A 99 -4.11 -4.60 2.17
CA TRP A 99 -3.01 -4.01 2.92
C TRP A 99 -1.65 -4.53 2.43
N VAL A 100 -0.73 -3.61 2.22
CA VAL A 100 0.70 -3.85 1.93
C VAL A 100 1.58 -3.06 2.90
N ALA A 101 2.76 -3.57 3.21
CA ALA A 101 3.74 -2.80 3.96
C ALA A 101 4.30 -1.68 3.08
N ARG A 102 4.48 -0.49 3.63
CA ARG A 102 4.99 0.67 2.87
C ARG A 102 6.48 0.53 2.53
N THR A 103 7.26 -0.06 3.43
CA THR A 103 8.72 -0.20 3.29
C THR A 103 9.14 -1.65 3.46
N LEU A 104 10.32 -1.98 2.93
CA LEU A 104 10.94 -3.29 3.10
C LEU A 104 11.14 -3.64 4.58
N SER A 105 11.57 -2.67 5.40
CA SER A 105 11.72 -2.86 6.85
C SER A 105 10.41 -3.22 7.53
N ASN A 106 9.30 -2.56 7.16
CA ASN A 106 7.98 -2.89 7.69
C ASN A 106 7.54 -4.30 7.26
N ALA A 107 7.84 -4.70 6.02
CA ALA A 107 7.57 -6.05 5.52
C ALA A 107 8.36 -7.12 6.27
N LYS A 108 9.65 -6.87 6.56
CA LYS A 108 10.49 -7.75 7.38
C LYS A 108 9.92 -7.91 8.79
N THR A 109 9.49 -6.83 9.42
CA THR A 109 8.82 -6.86 10.73
C THR A 109 7.54 -7.68 10.67
N LEU A 110 6.73 -7.50 9.62
CA LEU A 110 5.48 -8.24 9.43
C LEU A 110 5.71 -9.75 9.23
N LYS A 111 6.68 -10.13 8.38
CA LYS A 111 7.09 -11.53 8.18
C LYS A 111 7.51 -12.17 9.49
N LYS A 112 8.45 -11.56 10.22
CA LYS A 112 8.94 -12.06 11.52
C LYS A 112 7.81 -12.24 12.52
N TYR A 113 6.89 -11.28 12.60
CA TYR A 113 5.72 -11.37 13.47
C TYR A 113 4.85 -12.57 13.09
N TYR A 114 4.52 -12.75 11.80
CA TYR A 114 3.71 -13.86 11.34
C TYR A 114 4.36 -15.21 11.64
N GLU A 115 5.64 -15.37 11.27
CA GLU A 115 6.39 -16.62 11.46
C GLU A 115 6.48 -17.01 12.93
N LYS A 116 6.72 -16.04 13.82
CA LYS A 116 6.78 -16.28 15.26
C LYS A 116 5.44 -16.71 15.86
N ASN A 117 4.33 -16.11 15.43
CA ASN A 117 3.01 -16.32 16.06
C ASN A 117 2.20 -17.46 15.43
N HIS A 118 2.45 -17.79 14.16
CA HIS A 118 1.68 -18.79 13.42
C HIS A 118 2.47 -20.03 13.04
N LEU A 119 3.77 -20.09 13.37
CA LEU A 119 4.67 -21.22 13.07
C LEU A 119 4.65 -21.64 11.59
N LYS A 120 4.48 -20.65 10.69
CA LYS A 120 4.42 -20.83 9.24
C LYS A 120 5.31 -19.80 8.57
N SER A 121 6.01 -20.21 7.52
CA SER A 121 6.83 -19.34 6.68
C SER A 121 5.97 -18.33 5.89
N ALA A 122 6.56 -17.18 5.59
CA ALA A 122 5.94 -16.16 4.75
C ALA A 122 6.91 -15.63 3.68
N ARG A 123 6.33 -15.24 2.53
CA ARG A 123 7.04 -14.71 1.37
C ARG A 123 6.78 -13.22 1.25
N VAL A 124 7.72 -12.49 0.68
CA VAL A 124 7.62 -11.03 0.51
C VAL A 124 7.86 -10.67 -0.94
N PHE A 125 6.96 -9.86 -1.49
CA PHE A 125 7.03 -9.39 -2.86
C PHE A 125 6.98 -7.86 -2.91
N LYS A 126 7.71 -7.25 -3.85
CA LYS A 126 7.36 -5.91 -4.33
C LYS A 126 6.02 -6.00 -5.06
N ALA A 127 5.18 -5.02 -4.82
CA ALA A 127 3.86 -4.93 -5.43
C ALA A 127 3.61 -3.52 -5.96
N ALA A 128 3.15 -3.45 -7.22
CA ALA A 128 2.55 -2.24 -7.76
C ALA A 128 1.14 -2.12 -7.22
N LEU A 129 0.73 -0.90 -6.91
CA LEU A 129 -0.55 -0.56 -6.32
C LEU A 129 -1.32 0.33 -7.30
N ASP A 130 -2.63 0.19 -7.32
CA ASP A 130 -3.49 1.06 -8.14
C ASP A 130 -4.02 2.20 -7.26
N GLU A 131 -5.31 2.24 -6.95
CA GLU A 131 -5.91 3.29 -6.15
C GLU A 131 -5.51 3.18 -4.67
N ILE A 132 -4.99 4.27 -4.11
CA ILE A 132 -4.59 4.35 -2.70
C ILE A 132 -5.80 4.79 -1.86
N LEU A 133 -6.33 3.88 -1.06
CA LEU A 133 -7.53 4.09 -0.23
C LEU A 133 -7.22 4.72 1.12
N HIS A 134 -6.03 4.43 1.66
CA HIS A 134 -5.51 4.95 2.92
C HIS A 134 -4.05 4.56 3.06
N PHE A 135 -3.26 5.31 3.83
CA PHE A 135 -1.93 4.86 4.23
C PHE A 135 -1.47 5.57 5.50
N ASN A 136 -0.48 4.98 6.15
CA ASN A 136 0.18 5.55 7.30
C ASN A 136 1.70 5.24 7.26
N SER A 137 2.40 5.52 8.34
CA SER A 137 3.85 5.26 8.42
C SER A 137 4.22 3.79 8.23
N TYR A 138 3.29 2.86 8.50
CA TYR A 138 3.52 1.42 8.47
C TYR A 138 3.09 0.77 7.13
N ARG A 139 1.85 1.02 6.70
CA ARG A 139 1.18 0.25 5.64
C ARG A 139 0.33 1.14 4.73
N ILE A 140 0.08 0.63 3.52
CA ILE A 140 -0.77 1.22 2.49
C ILE A 140 -1.96 0.29 2.26
N LYS A 141 -3.14 0.88 2.12
CA LYS A 141 -4.40 0.25 1.75
C LYS A 141 -4.70 0.60 0.31
N THR A 142 -5.01 -0.39 -0.52
CA THR A 142 -5.31 -0.19 -1.94
C THR A 142 -6.46 -1.07 -2.41
N ASN A 143 -7.09 -0.71 -3.53
CA ASN A 143 -8.12 -1.52 -4.17
C ASN A 143 -7.55 -2.76 -4.88
N SER A 144 -6.31 -2.71 -5.33
CA SER A 144 -5.68 -3.76 -6.12
C SER A 144 -4.17 -3.74 -6.05
N ILE A 145 -3.56 -4.90 -6.28
CA ILE A 145 -2.11 -5.04 -6.34
C ILE A 145 -1.68 -5.97 -7.47
N MET A 146 -0.46 -5.80 -7.94
CA MET A 146 0.25 -6.77 -8.78
C MET A 146 1.61 -7.05 -8.15
N MET A 147 1.83 -8.29 -7.70
CA MET A 147 3.12 -8.74 -7.16
C MET A 147 4.05 -9.12 -8.32
N PHE A 148 5.27 -8.59 -8.38
CA PHE A 148 6.13 -8.78 -9.56
C PHE A 148 7.57 -9.22 -9.25
N GLU A 149 8.05 -9.03 -8.01
CA GLU A 149 9.42 -9.42 -7.65
C GLU A 149 9.43 -9.97 -6.23
N GLU A 150 9.85 -11.22 -6.06
CA GLU A 150 10.06 -11.80 -4.73
C GLU A 150 11.37 -11.33 -4.12
N ILE A 151 11.32 -10.88 -2.87
CA ILE A 151 12.53 -10.56 -2.12
C ILE A 151 13.00 -11.80 -1.38
N LYS A 152 14.19 -12.29 -1.75
CA LYS A 152 14.86 -13.42 -1.10
C LYS A 152 15.78 -12.93 0.01
N TRP A 153 15.73 -13.58 1.18
CA TRP A 153 16.66 -13.41 2.29
C TRP A 153 16.75 -14.68 3.12
#